data_AF-A0AA45MMD6-F1
#
_entry.id   AF-A0AA45MMD6-F1
#
_cell.length_a   1.000
_cell.length_b   1.000
_cell.length_c   1.000
_cell.angle_alpha   90.00
_cell.angle_beta   90.00
_cell.angle_gamma   90.00
#
_symmetry.space_group_name_H-M   'P 1'
#
loop_
_entity.id
_entity.type
_entity.pdbx_description
1 polymer ?
#
loop_
_entity_poly.entity_id
_entity_poly.type
_entity_poly.pdbx_seq_one_letter_code
_entity_poly.pdbx_strand_id
1 'polypeptide(L)'
;MKENKHLAAAIAACLIQTAHASEPAQCQTQTAEKTVFEMCLLPGAAFQHDLYTLKADKVLIAALVDDYAESVQLEHKLLDGPTIEFPLSRQGGNTVSIVGGCVPESKDQIEVARVCNFRWGKVQIIKDVRFEFK
;
A
#
# COMPACT_ATOMS: atom_id res chain seq x y z
N MET A 1 60.24 39.94 0.80
CA MET A 1 60.18 39.02 -0.36
C MET A 1 60.32 37.58 0.11
N LYS A 2 59.21 36.84 0.20
CA LYS A 2 59.03 35.50 -0.39
C LYS A 2 57.64 35.00 0.00
N GLU A 3 56.77 34.94 -1.01
CA GLU A 3 55.47 34.28 -0.95
C GLU A 3 55.68 32.77 -0.69
N ASN A 4 54.84 32.16 0.15
CA ASN A 4 54.57 30.73 0.07
C ASN A 4 53.05 30.54 -0.03
N LYS A 5 52.61 30.37 -1.28
CA LYS A 5 51.28 29.91 -1.65
C LYS A 5 51.28 28.39 -1.54
N HIS A 6 50.54 27.81 -0.59
CA HIS A 6 50.17 26.40 -0.67
C HIS A 6 48.65 26.29 -0.67
N LEU A 7 48.21 25.89 -1.86
CA LEU A 7 46.87 25.64 -2.34
C LEU A 7 46.17 24.58 -1.47
N ALA A 8 45.03 24.93 -0.88
CA ALA A 8 44.16 24.00 -0.18
C ALA A 8 43.51 23.06 -1.20
N ALA A 9 43.86 21.77 -1.17
CA ALA A 9 43.16 20.72 -1.91
C ALA A 9 42.09 20.10 -0.98
N ALA A 10 40.89 20.67 -0.99
CA ALA A 10 39.73 20.04 -0.37
C ALA A 10 39.20 18.96 -1.33
N ILE A 11 39.61 17.71 -1.12
CA ILE A 11 39.02 16.54 -1.78
C ILE A 11 37.65 16.32 -1.13
N ALA A 12 36.60 16.85 -1.75
CA ALA A 12 35.23 16.52 -1.40
C ALA A 12 34.96 15.07 -1.80
N ALA A 13 35.10 14.15 -0.85
CA ALA A 13 34.66 12.76 -0.99
C ALA A 13 33.13 12.77 -1.15
N CYS A 14 32.66 12.71 -2.39
CA CYS A 14 31.27 12.48 -2.71
C CYS A 14 30.98 11.02 -2.31
N LEU A 15 30.49 10.82 -1.09
CA LEU A 15 29.93 9.55 -0.65
C LEU A 15 28.73 9.27 -1.57
N ILE A 16 28.94 8.39 -2.55
CA ILE A 16 27.87 7.84 -3.37
C ILE A 16 27.02 7.01 -2.40
N GLN A 17 25.96 7.62 -1.88
CA GLN A 17 24.89 6.87 -1.25
C GLN A 17 24.27 6.02 -2.36
N THR A 18 24.63 4.74 -2.42
CA THR A 18 23.89 3.77 -3.22
C THR A 18 22.51 3.68 -2.59
N ALA A 19 21.56 4.48 -3.08
CA ALA A 19 20.16 4.28 -2.79
C ALA A 19 19.82 2.86 -3.28
N HIS A 20 19.59 1.94 -2.35
CA HIS A 20 19.01 0.65 -2.68
C HIS A 20 17.62 0.93 -3.24
N ALA A 21 17.48 0.80 -4.57
CA ALA A 21 16.18 0.94 -5.20
C ALA A 21 15.28 -0.17 -4.64
N SER A 22 14.22 0.22 -3.94
CA SER A 22 13.17 -0.71 -3.56
C SER A 22 12.58 -1.34 -4.82
N GLU A 23 12.15 -2.59 -4.72
CA GLU A 23 11.44 -3.22 -5.84
C GLU A 23 10.21 -2.37 -6.23
N PRO A 24 9.84 -2.33 -7.52
CA PRO A 24 8.68 -1.57 -7.95
C PRO A 24 7.40 -2.12 -7.33
N ALA A 25 6.42 -1.24 -7.11
CA ALA A 25 5.11 -1.65 -6.65
C ALA A 25 4.45 -2.64 -7.63
N GLN A 26 3.88 -3.70 -7.09
CA GLN A 26 3.11 -4.69 -7.83
C GLN A 26 1.63 -4.38 -7.61
N CYS A 27 0.93 -3.92 -8.65
CA CYS A 27 -0.46 -3.46 -8.54
C CYS A 27 -1.40 -4.30 -9.40
N GLN A 28 -2.59 -4.57 -8.87
CA GLN A 28 -3.69 -5.20 -9.59
C GLN A 28 -4.95 -4.36 -9.43
N THR A 29 -5.72 -4.28 -10.51
CA THR A 29 -6.90 -3.42 -10.61
C THR A 29 -8.15 -4.26 -10.83
N GLN A 30 -9.24 -3.91 -10.15
CA GLN A 30 -10.57 -4.47 -10.34
C GLN A 30 -11.60 -3.35 -10.43
N THR A 31 -12.79 -3.63 -10.93
CA THR A 31 -13.87 -2.64 -11.01
C THR A 31 -15.13 -3.21 -10.37
N ALA A 32 -15.75 -2.42 -9.49
CA ALA A 32 -17.03 -2.76 -8.86
C ALA A 32 -17.87 -1.48 -8.70
N GLU A 33 -19.16 -1.55 -9.00
CA GLU A 33 -20.10 -0.42 -8.89
C GLU A 33 -19.61 0.88 -9.57
N LYS A 34 -18.92 0.75 -10.71
CA LYS A 34 -18.31 1.85 -11.50
C LYS A 34 -17.11 2.55 -10.85
N THR A 35 -16.65 2.08 -9.70
CA THR A 35 -15.40 2.51 -9.07
C THR A 35 -14.28 1.55 -9.43
N VAL A 36 -13.11 2.11 -9.76
CA VAL A 36 -11.89 1.35 -10.03
C VAL A 36 -11.15 1.16 -8.71
N PHE A 37 -10.96 -0.09 -8.31
CA PHE A 37 -10.18 -0.46 -7.14
C PHE A 37 -8.79 -0.91 -7.55
N GLU A 38 -7.79 -0.48 -6.80
CA GLU A 38 -6.41 -0.92 -6.97
C GLU A 38 -5.91 -1.49 -5.65
N MET A 39 -5.36 -2.70 -5.71
CA MET A 39 -4.63 -3.32 -4.62
C MET A 39 -3.17 -3.43 -5.05
N CYS A 40 -2.25 -2.89 -4.26
CA CYS A 40 -0.82 -3.00 -4.54
C CYS A 40 -0.05 -3.57 -3.37
N LEU A 41 0.93 -4.42 -3.67
CA LEU A 41 2.07 -4.73 -2.81
C LEU A 41 3.19 -3.74 -3.13
N LEU A 42 3.66 -3.01 -2.11
CA LEU A 42 4.80 -2.12 -2.17
C LEU A 42 5.91 -2.77 -1.35
N PRO A 43 6.91 -3.37 -2.00
CA PRO A 43 8.00 -4.02 -1.29
C PRO A 43 8.83 -3.03 -0.47
N GLY A 44 9.14 -3.40 0.77
CA GLY A 44 10.05 -2.66 1.63
C GLY A 44 11.50 -2.75 1.14
N ALA A 45 12.34 -1.81 1.56
CA ALA A 45 13.79 -2.01 1.47
C ALA A 45 14.26 -3.07 2.49
N ALA A 46 15.55 -3.39 2.51
CA ALA A 46 16.11 -4.32 3.50
C ALA A 46 15.74 -3.92 4.94
N PHE A 47 15.18 -4.87 5.70
CA PHE A 47 14.68 -4.67 7.07
C PHE A 47 13.52 -3.67 7.21
N GLN A 48 12.78 -3.42 6.13
CA GLN A 48 11.53 -2.68 6.15
C GLN A 48 10.37 -3.60 5.82
N HIS A 49 9.20 -3.31 6.38
CA HIS A 49 7.99 -4.04 6.09
C HIS A 49 7.48 -3.73 4.68
N ASP A 50 6.80 -4.71 4.10
CA ASP A 50 6.00 -4.51 2.91
C ASP A 50 4.70 -3.76 3.26
N LEU A 51 4.17 -3.02 2.28
CA LEU A 51 2.86 -2.37 2.41
C LEU A 51 1.86 -2.91 1.41
N TYR A 52 0.67 -3.24 1.88
CA TYR A 52 -0.51 -3.49 1.07
C TYR A 52 -1.36 -2.23 1.01
N THR A 53 -1.54 -1.66 -0.18
CA THR A 53 -2.36 -0.46 -0.35
C THR A 53 -3.66 -0.77 -1.08
N LEU A 54 -4.75 -0.25 -0.55
CA LEU A 54 -6.08 -0.27 -1.17
C LEU A 54 -6.43 1.15 -1.64
N LYS A 55 -6.77 1.30 -2.91
CA LYS A 55 -7.23 2.57 -3.49
C LYS A 55 -8.57 2.42 -4.20
N ALA A 56 -9.33 3.50 -4.23
CA ALA A 56 -10.56 3.64 -5.00
C ALA A 56 -10.46 4.89 -5.86
N ASP A 57 -10.63 4.77 -7.18
CA ASP A 57 -10.50 5.84 -8.16
C ASP A 57 -9.22 6.69 -7.95
N LYS A 58 -8.10 5.99 -7.70
CA LYS A 58 -6.76 6.54 -7.41
C LYS A 58 -6.61 7.25 -6.05
N VAL A 59 -7.65 7.29 -5.24
CA VAL A 59 -7.60 7.81 -3.86
C VAL A 59 -7.20 6.68 -2.92
N LEU A 60 -6.18 6.91 -2.09
CA LEU A 60 -5.74 5.96 -1.07
C LEU A 60 -6.81 5.81 0.02
N ILE A 61 -7.25 4.57 0.26
CA ILE A 61 -8.19 4.23 1.33
C ILE A 61 -7.42 3.69 2.54
N ALA A 62 -6.48 2.78 2.31
CA ALA A 62 -5.68 2.18 3.36
C ALA A 62 -4.27 1.83 2.87
N ALA A 63 -3.30 1.92 3.78
CA ALA A 63 -1.98 1.34 3.64
C ALA A 63 -1.73 0.48 4.88
N LEU A 64 -1.58 -0.82 4.66
CA LEU A 64 -1.50 -1.85 5.69
C LEU A 64 -0.09 -2.42 5.68
N VAL A 65 0.56 -2.41 6.84
CA VAL A 65 1.81 -3.11 7.05
C VAL A 65 1.52 -4.62 7.00
N ASP A 66 2.41 -5.39 6.37
CA ASP A 66 2.31 -6.85 6.24
C ASP A 66 1.89 -7.57 7.53
N ASP A 67 2.47 -7.23 8.68
CA ASP A 67 2.16 -7.81 10.01
C ASP A 67 0.70 -7.65 10.48
N TYR A 68 -0.08 -6.75 9.86
CA TYR A 68 -1.45 -6.44 10.24
C TYR A 68 -2.42 -6.53 9.05
N ALA A 69 -2.00 -7.15 7.95
CA ALA A 69 -2.76 -7.12 6.70
C ALA A 69 -3.80 -8.24 6.59
N GLU A 70 -3.77 -9.28 7.42
CA GLU A 70 -4.52 -10.53 7.24
C GLU A 70 -6.02 -10.40 7.54
N SER A 71 -6.38 -9.55 8.50
CA SER A 71 -7.77 -9.35 8.93
C SER A 71 -7.99 -7.92 9.42
N VAL A 72 -8.50 -7.09 8.53
CA VAL A 72 -8.70 -5.65 8.70
C VAL A 72 -10.18 -5.30 8.62
N GLN A 73 -10.59 -4.41 9.51
CA GLN A 73 -11.89 -3.78 9.49
C GLN A 73 -11.71 -2.25 9.64
N LEU A 74 -12.09 -1.52 8.60
CA LEU A 74 -12.14 -0.05 8.60
C LEU A 74 -13.60 0.37 8.69
N GLU A 75 -13.93 1.16 9.71
CA GLU A 75 -15.28 1.72 9.86
C GLU A 75 -15.29 3.18 9.43
N HIS A 76 -16.25 3.53 8.58
CA HIS A 76 -16.52 4.89 8.18
C HIS A 76 -17.93 5.28 8.62
N LYS A 77 -18.01 6.34 9.43
CA LYS A 77 -19.26 6.94 9.87
C LYS A 77 -19.57 8.16 9.00
N LEU A 78 -20.68 8.11 8.28
CA LEU A 78 -21.19 9.25 7.55
C LEU A 78 -21.74 10.27 8.54
N LEU A 79 -21.28 11.51 8.41
CA LEU A 79 -21.79 12.64 9.17
C LEU A 79 -23.00 13.22 8.44
N ASP A 80 -23.96 13.75 9.20
CA ASP A 80 -25.08 14.47 8.64
C ASP A 80 -24.60 15.77 7.98
N GLY A 81 -25.16 16.10 6.81
CA GLY A 81 -24.87 17.33 6.09
C GLY A 81 -24.22 17.10 4.72
N PRO A 82 -23.83 18.18 4.02
CA PRO A 82 -23.23 18.10 2.70
C PRO A 82 -21.76 17.68 2.81
N THR A 83 -21.50 16.37 2.72
CA THR A 83 -20.14 15.82 2.59
C THR A 83 -19.92 15.21 1.21
N ILE A 84 -18.69 15.28 0.72
CA ILE A 84 -18.24 14.56 -0.47
C ILE A 84 -17.79 13.18 0.00
N GLU A 85 -18.53 12.15 -0.38
CA GLU A 85 -18.27 10.77 0.02
C GLU A 85 -18.14 9.88 -1.21
N PHE A 86 -17.44 8.76 -1.07
CA PHE A 86 -17.51 7.70 -2.06
C PHE A 86 -18.97 7.23 -2.21
N PRO A 87 -19.44 6.97 -3.45
CA PRO A 87 -20.78 6.43 -3.65
C PRO A 87 -21.05 5.17 -2.83
N LEU A 88 -20.05 4.30 -2.70
CA LEU A 88 -20.12 3.08 -1.88
C LEU A 88 -20.18 3.33 -0.38
N SER A 89 -19.90 4.53 0.12
CA SER A 89 -20.17 4.85 1.51
C SER A 89 -21.66 4.93 1.79
N ARG A 90 -22.49 5.22 0.78
CA ARG A 90 -23.93 5.50 0.93
C ARG A 90 -24.81 4.27 0.68
N GLN A 91 -24.60 3.21 1.45
CA GLN A 91 -25.33 1.93 1.30
C GLN A 91 -26.61 1.83 2.15
N GLY A 92 -27.22 2.97 2.52
CA GLY A 92 -28.51 3.03 3.22
C GLY A 92 -28.43 3.13 4.75
N GLY A 93 -27.24 3.29 5.33
CA GLY A 93 -27.03 3.56 6.76
C GLY A 93 -25.97 4.64 7.00
N ASN A 94 -25.81 5.07 8.25
CA ASN A 94 -24.85 6.12 8.64
C ASN A 94 -23.46 5.57 8.98
N THR A 95 -23.30 4.25 8.93
CA THR A 95 -22.01 3.57 9.12
C THR A 95 -21.86 2.53 8.02
N VAL A 96 -20.66 2.46 7.45
CA VAL A 96 -20.26 1.48 6.46
C VAL A 96 -18.87 0.98 6.80
N SER A 97 -18.60 -0.30 6.55
CA SER A 97 -17.30 -0.89 6.82
C SER A 97 -16.63 -1.40 5.55
N ILE A 98 -15.31 -1.34 5.53
CA ILE A 98 -14.47 -2.11 4.63
C ILE A 98 -13.87 -3.24 5.44
N VAL A 99 -14.15 -4.49 5.07
CA VAL A 99 -13.70 -5.68 5.79
C VAL A 99 -12.97 -6.60 4.82
N GLY A 100 -11.82 -7.12 5.25
CA GLY A 100 -11.02 -7.96 4.39
C GLY A 100 -9.62 -8.19 4.92
N GLY A 101 -8.71 -8.56 4.04
CA GLY A 101 -7.31 -8.72 4.35
C GLY A 101 -6.56 -9.47 3.26
N CYS A 102 -5.25 -9.54 3.42
CA CYS A 102 -4.29 -10.27 2.60
C CYS A 102 -3.74 -11.43 3.41
N VAL A 103 -4.27 -12.62 3.16
CA VAL A 103 -3.96 -13.83 3.94
C VAL A 103 -2.76 -14.56 3.31
N PRO A 104 -1.79 -15.04 4.10
CA PRO A 104 -0.68 -15.82 3.58
C PRO A 104 -1.13 -17.16 3.02
N GLU A 105 -0.52 -17.57 1.91
CA GLU A 105 -0.58 -18.91 1.37
C GLU A 105 0.80 -19.56 1.51
N SER A 106 0.84 -20.73 2.12
CA SER A 106 2.08 -21.45 2.37
C SER A 106 2.18 -22.74 1.57
N LYS A 107 3.39 -23.03 1.10
CA LYS A 107 3.77 -24.32 0.52
C LYS A 107 5.02 -24.80 1.23
N ASP A 108 5.00 -26.05 1.68
CA ASP A 108 6.13 -26.65 2.42
C ASP A 108 6.58 -25.80 3.64
N GLN A 109 5.61 -25.20 4.34
CA GLN A 109 5.79 -24.28 5.48
C GLN A 109 6.48 -22.94 5.14
N ILE A 110 6.66 -22.62 3.86
CA ILE A 110 7.19 -21.35 3.38
C ILE A 110 6.02 -20.54 2.82
N GLU A 111 5.91 -19.28 3.22
CA GLU A 111 4.96 -18.36 2.59
C GLU A 111 5.38 -18.09 1.15
N VAL A 112 4.50 -18.42 0.20
CA VAL A 112 4.76 -18.29 -1.25
C VAL A 112 3.92 -17.22 -1.91
N ALA A 113 2.85 -16.79 -1.24
CA ALA A 113 2.00 -15.70 -1.72
C ALA A 113 1.17 -15.10 -0.60
N ARG A 114 0.59 -13.93 -0.86
CA ARG A 114 -0.59 -13.45 -0.14
C ARG A 114 -1.76 -13.24 -1.08
N VAL A 115 -2.95 -13.58 -0.59
CA VAL A 115 -4.21 -13.44 -1.33
C VAL A 115 -5.11 -12.43 -0.62
N CYS A 116 -5.35 -11.31 -1.30
CA CYS A 116 -6.14 -10.19 -0.81
C CYS A 116 -7.61 -10.29 -1.20
N ASN A 117 -8.49 -10.09 -0.23
CA ASN A 117 -9.93 -10.06 -0.39
C ASN A 117 -10.53 -8.94 0.46
N PHE A 118 -11.27 -8.01 -0.14
CA PHE A 118 -11.94 -6.92 0.57
C PHE A 118 -13.37 -6.72 0.08
N ARG A 119 -14.24 -6.42 1.03
CA ARG A 119 -15.63 -5.98 0.83
C ARG A 119 -15.82 -4.58 1.37
N TRP A 120 -16.58 -3.77 0.66
CA TRP A 120 -17.08 -2.47 1.11
C TRP A 120 -18.59 -2.58 1.32
N GLY A 121 -19.02 -2.68 2.58
CA GLY A 121 -20.39 -3.02 2.91
C GLY A 121 -20.79 -4.35 2.26
N LYS A 122 -21.79 -4.31 1.38
CA LYS A 122 -22.30 -5.50 0.67
C LYS A 122 -21.52 -5.84 -0.60
N VAL A 123 -20.65 -4.95 -1.07
CA VAL A 123 -19.98 -5.04 -2.38
C VAL A 123 -18.60 -5.67 -2.22
N GLN A 124 -18.29 -6.68 -3.04
CA GLN A 124 -16.92 -7.20 -3.15
C GLN A 124 -16.10 -6.25 -4.01
N ILE A 125 -15.07 -5.62 -3.43
CA ILE A 125 -14.27 -4.59 -4.11
C ILE A 125 -12.89 -5.12 -4.57
N ILE A 126 -12.35 -6.11 -3.86
CA ILE A 126 -11.13 -6.82 -4.21
C ILE A 126 -11.40 -8.30 -4.00
N LYS A 127 -11.24 -9.13 -5.02
CA LYS A 127 -11.44 -10.58 -4.94
C LYS A 127 -10.24 -11.33 -5.49
N ASP A 128 -9.69 -12.24 -4.69
CA ASP A 128 -8.63 -13.17 -5.09
C ASP A 128 -7.40 -12.49 -5.75
N VAL A 129 -7.04 -11.29 -5.30
CA VAL A 129 -5.81 -10.62 -5.77
C VAL A 129 -4.61 -11.29 -5.13
N ARG A 130 -3.75 -11.89 -5.93
CA ARG A 130 -2.61 -12.69 -5.47
C ARG A 130 -1.28 -11.99 -5.72
N PHE A 131 -0.44 -11.86 -4.69
CA PHE A 131 0.95 -11.44 -4.80
C PHE A 131 1.86 -12.62 -4.48
N GLU A 132 2.74 -12.98 -5.41
CA GLU A 132 3.66 -14.11 -5.25
C GLU A 132 5.04 -13.63 -4.78
N PHE A 133 5.62 -14.36 -3.84
CA PHE A 133 6.97 -14.12 -3.35
C PHE A 133 7.97 -15.03 -4.08
N LYS A 134 9.14 -14.49 -4.38
CA LYS A 134 10.21 -15.18 -5.10
C LYS A 134 11.31 -15.66 -4.17
#